data_AF-A0A671QSJ7-F1
#
_entry.id   AF-A0A671QSJ7-F1
#
_cell.length_a   1.000
_cell.length_b   1.000
_cell.length_c   1.000
_cell.angle_alpha   90.00
_cell.angle_beta   90.00
_cell.angle_gamma   90.00
#
_symmetry.space_group_name_H-M   'P 1'
#
loop_
_entity.id
_entity.type
_entity.pdbx_description
1 polymer ?
#
loop_
_entity_poly.entity_id
_entity_poly.type
_entity_poly.pdbx_seq_one_letter_code
_entity_poly.pdbx_strand_id
1 'polypeptide(L)'
;MSVIQHEASLSLKFWDDPTVDGFHALLMTPKSMLRTYDNVFKLSSLVNLQTSCKKLLLLNELVDHSGNYVLTALPFILSLLQQGLGERIHLLAHSLPQDPEWPVDSAPPKHKDQPPLSIGLLLNLEHAPSVLERGPPADNPKAAEFRQLWGSCSELQRFQDGAITEAVLWSGNSISHRRFVLLKIIAHLLELHADIPKSCIRFVGGQLDIVVKVGKEICTTGEEESLKVVQSYDDLSKKLWQLKGLPLSITSVQDAHQALRYTQFLVFFDRKKNHLGLVPKENKPCPYYITPIKVIVHMEGSGKWPSEHMAIRHVKAAFHICLGELLCKQHKYKCHATPTYLDVWKVMCIYSCFFFRIQVAYHREPQILRESLTPEGMLIYRDNAEAQVLELETLHKPFLTSTLHGYSTYINMQNTLSFVLASGLFR
;
A
#
# COMPACT_ATOMS: atom_id res chain seq x y z
N MET A 1 16.02 -2.83 21.01
CA MET A 1 15.07 -3.63 21.82
C MET A 1 15.30 -5.09 21.51
N SER A 2 15.39 -5.99 22.49
CA SER A 2 15.51 -7.42 22.20
C SER A 2 14.17 -8.00 21.76
N VAL A 3 14.19 -9.09 21.00
CA VAL A 3 12.95 -9.79 20.55
C VAL A 3 12.07 -10.16 21.75
N ILE A 4 12.67 -10.68 22.82
CA ILE A 4 11.95 -11.08 24.04
C ILE A 4 11.25 -9.89 24.69
N GLN A 5 11.91 -8.75 24.80
CA GLN A 5 11.30 -7.53 25.36
C GLN A 5 10.13 -7.04 24.51
N HIS A 6 10.26 -7.13 23.17
CA HIS A 6 9.19 -6.77 22.25
C HIS A 6 7.97 -7.67 22.41
N GLU A 7 8.15 -8.99 22.38
CA GLU A 7 7.07 -9.97 22.54
C GLU A 7 6.41 -9.87 23.93
N ALA A 8 7.19 -9.63 24.99
CA ALA A 8 6.64 -9.40 26.33
C ALA A 8 5.78 -8.13 26.39
N SER A 9 6.23 -7.05 25.76
CA SER A 9 5.45 -5.80 25.67
C SER A 9 4.15 -5.98 24.88
N LEU A 10 4.19 -6.74 23.78
CA LEU A 10 2.98 -7.08 23.03
C LEU A 10 2.03 -7.93 23.87
N SER A 11 2.56 -8.94 24.57
CA SER A 11 1.75 -9.82 25.43
C SER A 11 0.99 -9.04 26.50
N LEU A 12 1.63 -8.06 27.14
CA LEU A 12 0.97 -7.17 28.11
C LEU A 12 -0.21 -6.41 27.49
N LYS A 13 -0.03 -5.85 26.28
CA LYS A 13 -1.11 -5.14 25.58
C LYS A 13 -2.32 -6.04 25.28
N PHE A 14 -2.09 -7.30 24.93
CA PHE A 14 -3.15 -8.27 24.68
C PHE A 14 -3.86 -8.71 25.96
N TRP A 15 -3.16 -8.77 27.08
CA TRP A 15 -3.78 -9.06 28.38
C TRP A 15 -4.59 -7.87 28.92
N ASP A 16 -4.17 -6.64 28.64
CA ASP A 16 -4.84 -5.42 29.08
C ASP A 16 -6.05 -5.04 28.21
N ASP A 17 -6.21 -5.62 27.02
CA ASP A 17 -7.30 -5.34 26.09
C ASP A 17 -8.52 -6.26 26.35
N PRO A 18 -9.63 -5.75 26.91
CA PRO A 18 -10.81 -6.56 27.21
C PRO A 18 -11.61 -6.97 25.95
N THR A 19 -11.28 -6.42 24.77
CA THR A 19 -12.00 -6.68 23.53
C THR A 19 -11.45 -7.87 22.74
N VAL A 20 -10.29 -8.40 23.14
CA VAL A 20 -9.58 -9.46 22.45
C VAL A 20 -9.50 -10.71 23.34
N ASP A 21 -9.67 -11.89 22.76
CA ASP A 21 -9.34 -13.16 23.43
C ASP A 21 -7.82 -13.33 23.48
N GLY A 22 -7.20 -12.72 24.51
CA GLY A 22 -5.76 -12.75 24.73
C GLY A 22 -5.20 -14.17 24.93
N PHE A 23 -5.98 -15.07 25.55
CA PHE A 23 -5.56 -16.45 25.76
C PHE A 23 -5.37 -17.17 24.43
N HIS A 24 -6.38 -17.11 23.56
CA HIS A 24 -6.27 -17.75 22.25
C HIS A 24 -5.20 -17.09 21.37
N ALA A 25 -5.13 -15.75 21.37
CA ALA A 25 -4.19 -15.00 20.55
C ALA A 25 -2.71 -15.23 20.93
N LEU A 26 -2.41 -15.36 22.23
CA LEU A 26 -1.04 -15.50 22.74
C LEU A 26 -0.60 -16.96 22.86
N LEU A 27 -1.48 -17.86 23.32
CA LEU A 27 -1.09 -19.21 23.73
C LEU A 27 -1.52 -20.31 22.76
N MET A 28 -2.62 -20.11 22.03
CA MET A 28 -3.20 -21.15 21.15
C MET A 28 -2.85 -20.97 19.67
N THR A 29 -2.28 -19.83 19.28
CA THR A 29 -2.04 -19.50 17.88
C THR A 29 -0.55 -19.51 17.54
N PRO A 30 0.00 -20.62 17.01
CA PRO A 30 1.39 -20.65 16.56
C PRO A 30 1.58 -19.73 15.35
N LYS A 31 2.57 -18.83 15.42
CA LYS A 31 2.93 -17.92 14.33
C LYS A 31 4.31 -18.28 13.79
N SER A 32 4.35 -18.69 12.51
CA SER A 32 5.63 -18.84 11.80
C SER A 32 6.29 -17.48 11.58
N MET A 33 7.62 -17.44 11.48
CA MET A 33 8.37 -16.21 11.21
C MET A 33 7.82 -15.39 10.02
N LEU A 34 7.38 -16.05 8.94
CA LEU A 34 6.79 -15.41 7.75
C LEU A 34 5.48 -14.66 8.02
N ARG A 35 4.79 -14.95 9.13
CA ARG A 35 3.56 -14.29 9.56
C ARG A 35 3.80 -13.29 10.69
N THR A 36 4.99 -13.30 11.29
CA THR A 36 5.35 -12.46 12.44
C THR A 36 6.09 -11.19 12.00
N TYR A 37 6.89 -11.26 10.95
CA TYR A 37 7.73 -10.16 10.47
C TYR A 37 7.33 -9.74 9.05
N ASP A 38 7.48 -8.45 8.74
CA ASP A 38 7.07 -7.88 7.45
C ASP A 38 7.94 -8.38 6.30
N ASN A 39 9.26 -8.42 6.51
CA ASN A 39 10.23 -8.96 5.57
C ASN A 39 11.00 -10.09 6.22
N VAL A 40 11.16 -11.21 5.51
CA VAL A 40 12.00 -12.32 5.94
C VAL A 40 12.97 -12.65 4.83
N PHE A 41 14.24 -12.85 5.16
CA PHE A 41 15.21 -13.41 4.22
C PHE A 41 15.91 -14.62 4.84
N LYS A 42 16.36 -15.52 3.98
CA LYS A 42 17.08 -16.72 4.38
C LYS A 42 18.50 -16.67 3.83
N LEU A 43 19.47 -16.94 4.70
CA LEU A 43 20.84 -17.18 4.32
C LEU A 43 20.98 -18.67 3.98
N SER A 44 21.19 -18.95 2.71
CA SER A 44 21.47 -20.28 2.16
C SER A 44 22.96 -20.47 1.94
N SER A 45 23.40 -21.71 1.72
CA SER A 45 24.83 -22.05 1.54
C SER A 45 25.69 -21.61 2.73
N LEU A 46 25.30 -22.07 3.93
CA LEU A 46 25.93 -21.68 5.21
C LEU A 46 27.44 -21.96 5.26
N VAL A 47 27.97 -22.84 4.40
CA VAL A 47 29.42 -23.05 4.23
C VAL A 47 30.20 -21.76 4.04
N ASN A 48 29.60 -20.77 3.36
CA ASN A 48 30.27 -19.49 3.12
C ASN A 48 30.54 -18.71 4.42
N LEU A 49 29.80 -18.99 5.50
CA LEU A 49 30.05 -18.41 6.82
C LEU A 49 31.39 -18.85 7.40
N GLN A 50 31.96 -19.98 6.97
CA GLN A 50 33.31 -20.37 7.36
C GLN A 50 34.35 -19.36 6.85
N THR A 51 34.18 -18.86 5.62
CA THR A 51 35.02 -17.80 5.05
C THR A 51 34.75 -16.48 5.77
N SER A 52 33.48 -16.20 6.09
CA SER A 52 33.09 -15.04 6.90
C SER A 52 33.80 -15.02 8.26
N CYS A 53 33.85 -16.14 8.98
CA CYS A 53 34.56 -16.24 10.26
C CYS A 53 36.05 -15.89 10.12
N LYS A 54 36.71 -16.29 9.03
CA LYS A 54 38.11 -15.93 8.78
C LYS A 54 38.27 -14.42 8.55
N LYS A 55 37.41 -13.84 7.71
CA LYS A 55 37.42 -12.41 7.40
C LYS A 55 37.13 -11.54 8.63
N LEU A 56 36.18 -11.98 9.45
CA LEU A 56 35.78 -11.33 10.70
C LEU A 56 36.74 -11.63 11.86
N LEU A 57 37.82 -12.39 11.62
CA LEU A 57 38.84 -12.76 12.61
C LEU A 57 38.29 -13.57 13.81
N LEU A 58 37.24 -14.37 13.61
CA LEU A 58 36.49 -15.10 14.64
C LEU A 58 37.00 -16.52 14.90
N LEU A 59 38.29 -16.77 14.68
CA LEU A 59 38.84 -18.13 14.77
C LEU A 59 38.84 -18.66 16.22
N ASN A 60 38.97 -17.79 17.22
CA ASN A 60 38.95 -18.20 18.63
C ASN A 60 37.54 -18.57 19.07
N GLU A 61 36.57 -17.72 18.75
CA GLU A 61 35.15 -17.93 19.02
C GLU A 61 34.61 -19.16 18.27
N LEU A 62 35.19 -19.45 17.09
CA LEU A 62 34.87 -20.67 16.36
C LEU A 62 35.29 -21.93 17.14
N VAL A 63 36.41 -21.89 17.86
CA VAL A 63 36.86 -22.99 18.74
C VAL A 63 35.91 -23.12 19.93
N ASP A 64 35.53 -22.00 20.56
CA ASP A 64 34.59 -21.99 21.69
C ASP A 64 33.23 -22.59 21.30
N HIS A 65 32.79 -22.38 20.06
CA HIS A 65 31.58 -22.94 19.48
C HIS A 65 31.78 -24.30 18.79
N SER A 66 32.87 -25.02 19.08
CA SER A 66 33.13 -26.37 18.56
C SER A 66 33.10 -26.47 17.02
N GLY A 67 33.49 -25.41 16.32
CA GLY A 67 33.49 -25.33 14.85
C GLY A 67 32.16 -24.90 14.23
N ASN A 68 31.16 -24.52 15.03
CA ASN A 68 29.87 -24.05 14.53
C ASN A 68 29.94 -22.59 14.04
N TYR A 69 30.39 -22.42 12.80
CA TYR A 69 30.52 -21.11 12.16
C TYR A 69 29.21 -20.33 12.03
N VAL A 70 28.04 -21.00 12.12
CA VAL A 70 26.74 -20.32 12.06
C VAL A 70 26.52 -19.54 13.35
N LEU A 71 26.70 -20.21 14.50
CA LEU A 71 26.58 -19.57 15.81
C LEU A 71 27.65 -18.50 16.02
N THR A 72 28.88 -18.76 15.54
CA THR A 72 30.00 -17.81 15.66
C THR A 72 29.77 -16.53 14.85
N ALA A 73 29.33 -16.63 13.59
CA ALA A 73 29.16 -15.45 12.72
C ALA A 73 27.85 -14.68 12.99
N LEU A 74 26.82 -15.33 13.53
CA LEU A 74 25.49 -14.76 13.68
C LEU A 74 25.45 -13.45 14.50
N PRO A 75 26.09 -13.33 15.69
CA PRO A 75 26.08 -12.07 16.45
C PRO A 75 26.64 -10.89 15.66
N PHE A 76 27.72 -11.11 14.90
CA PHE A 76 28.34 -10.08 14.05
C PHE A 76 27.42 -9.68 12.89
N ILE A 77 26.79 -10.66 12.23
CA ILE A 77 25.80 -10.41 11.18
C ILE A 77 24.62 -9.60 11.72
N LEU A 78 24.08 -9.95 12.89
CA LEU A 78 22.96 -9.24 13.49
C LEU A 78 23.34 -7.81 13.87
N SER A 79 24.51 -7.60 14.49
CA SER A 79 25.01 -6.26 14.82
C SER A 79 25.23 -5.40 13.58
N LEU A 80 25.83 -5.97 12.53
CA LEU A 80 26.07 -5.29 11.26
C LEU A 80 24.75 -4.86 10.60
N LEU A 81 23.77 -5.76 10.53
CA LEU A 81 22.47 -5.46 9.94
C LEU A 81 21.69 -4.45 10.78
N GLN A 82 21.77 -4.53 12.12
CA GLN A 82 21.13 -3.56 12.99
C GLN A 82 21.73 -2.16 12.81
N GLN A 83 23.06 -2.05 12.67
CA GLN A 83 23.73 -0.78 12.42
C GLN A 83 23.41 -0.23 11.02
N GLY A 84 23.43 -1.08 9.98
CA GLY A 84 23.23 -0.63 8.60
C GLY A 84 21.78 -0.39 8.21
N LEU A 85 20.82 -1.10 8.81
CA LEU A 85 19.39 -0.86 8.58
C LEU A 85 18.85 0.29 9.44
N GLY A 86 19.45 0.54 10.62
CA GLY A 86 19.15 1.69 11.46
C GLY A 86 17.65 1.89 11.73
N GLU A 87 17.15 3.09 11.48
CA GLU A 87 15.76 3.50 11.74
C GLU A 87 14.73 2.81 10.84
N ARG A 88 15.16 2.07 9.81
CA ARG A 88 14.27 1.34 8.88
C ARG A 88 13.61 0.13 9.51
N ILE A 89 14.12 -0.34 10.64
CA ILE A 89 13.60 -1.50 11.36
C ILE A 89 13.31 -1.16 12.81
N HIS A 90 12.18 -1.66 13.32
CA HIS A 90 11.88 -1.65 14.75
C HIS A 90 12.52 -2.83 15.46
N LEU A 91 12.60 -3.99 14.79
CA LEU A 91 13.13 -5.21 15.37
C LEU A 91 13.82 -6.09 14.30
N LEU A 92 14.95 -6.66 14.71
CA LEU A 92 15.67 -7.70 13.98
C LEU A 92 15.55 -9.01 14.76
N ALA A 93 15.06 -10.06 14.12
CA ALA A 93 14.91 -11.38 14.72
C ALA A 93 15.58 -12.44 13.87
N HIS A 94 15.99 -13.53 14.49
CA HIS A 94 16.55 -14.69 13.80
C HIS A 94 15.89 -15.96 14.30
N SER A 95 15.87 -16.99 13.46
CA SER A 95 15.46 -18.34 13.81
C SER A 95 16.56 -19.28 13.37
N LEU A 96 17.22 -19.87 14.37
CA LEU A 96 18.14 -20.96 14.15
C LEU A 96 17.37 -22.21 13.73
N PRO A 97 17.92 -23.01 12.81
CA PRO A 97 17.35 -24.30 12.52
C PRO A 97 17.43 -25.21 13.75
N GLN A 98 16.47 -26.13 13.90
CA GLN A 98 16.58 -27.16 14.92
C GLN A 98 17.86 -27.97 14.72
N ASP A 99 18.52 -28.31 15.83
CA ASP A 99 19.67 -29.19 15.78
C ASP A 99 19.22 -30.53 15.19
N PRO A 100 19.89 -31.01 14.12
CA PRO A 100 19.52 -32.27 13.52
C PRO A 100 19.71 -33.38 14.56
N GLU A 101 18.77 -34.33 14.61
CA GLU A 101 18.95 -35.57 15.37
C GLU A 101 19.65 -36.60 14.49
N TRP A 102 20.60 -37.36 15.04
CA TRP A 102 21.30 -38.43 14.32
C TRP A 102 21.45 -39.69 15.17
N PRO A 103 21.49 -40.88 14.54
CA PRO A 103 21.80 -42.13 15.22
C PRO A 103 23.18 -42.12 15.88
N VAL A 104 23.30 -42.76 17.05
CA VAL A 104 24.55 -42.79 17.85
C VAL A 104 25.71 -43.50 17.12
N ASP A 105 25.40 -44.41 16.20
CA ASP A 105 26.33 -45.16 15.36
C ASP A 105 26.77 -44.40 14.09
N SER A 106 26.20 -43.22 13.84
CA SER A 106 26.51 -42.38 12.67
C SER A 106 27.39 -41.18 13.04
N ALA A 107 28.16 -40.69 12.05
CA ALA A 107 28.93 -39.47 12.22
C ALA A 107 28.00 -38.25 12.42
N PRO A 108 28.39 -37.26 13.25
CA PRO A 108 27.55 -36.10 13.51
C PRO A 108 27.26 -35.30 12.22
N PRO A 109 26.06 -34.73 12.08
CA PRO A 109 25.69 -33.85 10.99
C PRO A 109 26.68 -32.69 10.86
N LYS A 110 27.07 -32.40 9.63
CA LYS A 110 27.99 -31.29 9.37
C LYS A 110 27.20 -29.99 9.31
N HIS A 111 27.78 -28.91 9.84
CA HIS A 111 27.17 -27.58 9.79
C HIS A 111 26.82 -27.10 8.37
N LYS A 112 27.47 -27.66 7.34
CA LYS A 112 27.20 -27.33 5.93
C LYS A 112 25.86 -27.81 5.43
N ASP A 113 25.34 -28.87 6.04
CA ASP A 113 24.11 -29.56 5.66
C ASP A 113 22.92 -29.03 6.49
N GLN A 114 23.14 -28.04 7.35
CA GLN A 114 22.09 -27.38 8.12
C GLN A 114 21.15 -26.58 7.21
N PRO A 115 19.85 -26.51 7.53
CA PRO A 115 18.90 -25.77 6.73
C PRO A 115 19.12 -24.25 6.85
N PRO A 116 18.60 -23.45 5.90
CA PRO A 116 18.89 -22.03 5.82
C PRO A 116 18.53 -21.25 7.10
N LEU A 117 19.44 -20.37 7.53
CA LEU A 117 19.22 -19.44 8.62
C LEU A 117 18.19 -18.39 8.21
N SER A 118 17.10 -18.24 8.96
CA SER A 118 16.06 -17.26 8.66
C SER A 118 16.22 -16.01 9.54
N ILE A 119 16.10 -14.84 8.93
CA ILE A 119 16.19 -13.54 9.59
C ILE A 119 14.92 -12.75 9.23
N GLY A 120 14.20 -12.30 10.25
CA GLY A 120 12.97 -11.51 10.16
C GLY A 120 13.21 -10.06 10.52
N LEU A 121 12.55 -9.16 9.80
CA LEU A 121 12.62 -7.71 9.96
C LEU A 121 11.21 -7.18 10.23
N LEU A 122 11.02 -6.56 11.39
CA LEU A 122 9.86 -5.71 11.63
C LEU A 122 10.23 -4.30 11.18
N LEU A 123 9.54 -3.78 10.17
CA LEU A 123 9.94 -2.55 9.49
C LEU A 123 9.33 -1.33 10.16
N ASN A 124 10.07 -0.22 10.11
CA ASN A 124 9.50 1.10 10.25
C ASN A 124 9.11 1.60 8.86
N LEU A 125 7.82 1.58 8.52
CA LEU A 125 7.32 1.91 7.18
C LEU A 125 7.60 3.36 6.76
N GLU A 126 7.87 4.27 7.70
CA GLU A 126 8.23 5.67 7.41
C GLU A 126 9.61 5.77 6.74
N HIS A 127 10.60 5.03 7.25
CA HIS A 127 11.97 5.08 6.75
C HIS A 127 12.33 3.92 5.82
N ALA A 128 11.68 2.76 5.94
CA ALA A 128 11.98 1.56 5.16
C ALA A 128 12.08 1.77 3.64
N PRO A 129 11.17 2.52 2.96
CA PRO A 129 11.24 2.73 1.52
C PRO A 129 12.17 3.88 1.10
N SER A 130 12.82 4.59 2.03
CA SER A 130 13.72 5.71 1.71
C SER A 130 14.86 5.22 0.83
N VAL A 131 15.15 5.93 -0.25
CA VAL A 131 16.28 5.62 -1.13
C VAL A 131 17.59 6.25 -0.66
N LEU A 132 17.52 7.18 0.27
CA LEU A 132 18.65 7.98 0.71
C LEU A 132 19.01 7.61 2.15
N GLU A 133 20.27 7.28 2.39
CA GLU A 133 20.87 7.27 3.72
C GLU A 133 21.63 8.56 3.92
N ARG A 134 21.18 9.40 4.85
CA ARG A 134 21.91 10.62 5.21
C ARG A 134 22.85 10.30 6.36
N GLY A 135 24.14 10.46 6.12
CA GLY A 135 25.19 10.33 7.12
C GLY A 135 25.48 11.64 7.88
N PRO A 136 26.49 11.62 8.76
CA PRO A 136 26.92 12.80 9.49
C PRO A 136 27.62 13.83 8.57
N PRO A 137 27.77 15.09 9.02
CA PRO A 137 28.56 16.10 8.32
C PRO A 137 29.99 15.64 8.04
N ALA A 138 30.56 16.07 6.92
CA ALA A 138 31.88 15.65 6.46
C ALA A 138 33.00 15.87 7.50
N ASP A 139 32.88 16.95 8.28
CA ASP A 139 33.86 17.34 9.31
C ASP A 139 33.70 16.56 10.62
N ASN A 140 32.64 15.75 10.75
CA ASN A 140 32.39 14.96 11.95
C ASN A 140 33.25 13.68 11.94
N PRO A 141 33.92 13.30 13.04
CA PRO A 141 34.70 12.05 13.10
C PRO A 141 33.87 10.80 12.76
N LYS A 142 32.56 10.81 13.04
CA LYS A 142 31.64 9.72 12.68
C LYS A 142 31.48 9.53 11.16
N ALA A 143 31.89 10.49 10.34
CA ALA A 143 31.90 10.34 8.88
C ALA A 143 32.89 9.26 8.41
N ALA A 144 33.99 9.04 9.15
CA ALA A 144 34.91 7.95 8.85
C ALA A 144 34.25 6.58 9.09
N GLU A 145 33.51 6.43 10.19
CA GLU A 145 32.75 5.20 10.51
C GLU A 145 31.66 4.94 9.45
N PHE A 146 30.97 6.00 9.01
CA PHE A 146 29.96 5.90 7.94
C PHE A 146 30.58 5.42 6.63
N ARG A 147 31.71 6.02 6.21
CA ARG A 147 32.44 5.59 5.02
C ARG A 147 32.95 4.15 5.13
N GLN A 148 33.40 3.73 6.32
CA GLN A 148 33.84 2.35 6.55
C GLN A 148 32.67 1.36 6.45
N LEU A 149 31.50 1.72 6.98
CA LEU A 149 30.31 0.88 6.93
C LEU A 149 29.80 0.69 5.49
N TRP A 150 29.73 1.77 4.71
CA TRP A 150 29.15 1.75 3.37
C TRP A 150 30.15 1.53 2.24
N GLY A 151 31.44 1.67 2.51
CA GLY A 151 32.52 1.49 1.55
C GLY A 151 32.36 2.41 0.34
N SER A 152 32.45 1.84 -0.86
CA SER A 152 32.37 2.56 -2.13
C SER A 152 31.01 3.20 -2.43
N CYS A 153 29.97 2.90 -1.64
CA CYS A 153 28.64 3.49 -1.82
C CYS A 153 28.47 4.85 -1.11
N SER A 154 29.41 5.22 -0.22
CA SER A 154 29.38 6.51 0.47
C SER A 154 29.94 7.60 -0.43
N GLU A 155 29.18 8.67 -0.63
CA GLU A 155 29.59 9.84 -1.38
C GLU A 155 29.24 11.12 -0.61
N LEU A 156 30.04 12.17 -0.78
CA LEU A 156 29.75 13.48 -0.23
C LEU A 156 28.67 14.18 -1.06
N GLN A 157 27.56 14.54 -0.43
CA GLN A 157 26.46 15.22 -1.08
C GLN A 157 26.13 16.54 -0.38
N ARG A 158 25.95 17.60 -1.18
CA ARG A 158 25.38 18.86 -0.71
C ARG A 158 23.86 18.79 -0.79
N PHE A 159 23.21 19.03 0.35
CA PHE A 159 21.75 19.03 0.48
C PHE A 159 21.17 20.44 0.26
N GLN A 160 19.83 20.52 0.11
CA GLN A 160 19.13 21.80 -0.10
C GLN A 160 19.28 22.79 1.06
N ASP A 161 19.54 22.27 2.26
CA ASP A 161 19.88 23.05 3.45
C ASP A 161 21.33 23.60 3.43
N GLY A 162 22.10 23.33 2.37
CA GLY A 162 23.48 23.74 2.19
C GLY A 162 24.50 22.86 2.93
N ALA A 163 24.05 21.92 3.77
CA ALA A 163 24.93 21.03 4.50
C ALA A 163 25.61 20.03 3.56
N ILE A 164 26.90 19.78 3.79
CA ILE A 164 27.68 18.77 3.10
C ILE A 164 27.84 17.59 4.07
N THR A 165 27.18 16.48 3.76
CA THR A 165 27.22 15.28 4.59
C THR A 165 27.61 14.07 3.75
N GLU A 166 28.13 13.04 4.38
CA GLU A 166 28.20 11.72 3.76
C GLU A 166 26.78 11.23 3.45
N ALA A 167 26.60 10.52 2.35
CA ALA A 167 25.31 9.97 1.96
C ALA A 167 25.47 8.71 1.11
N VAL A 168 24.44 7.87 1.12
CA VAL A 168 24.31 6.72 0.21
C VAL A 168 22.98 6.84 -0.52
N LEU A 169 23.01 6.75 -1.85
CA LEU A 169 21.81 6.76 -2.69
C LEU A 169 21.57 5.39 -3.31
N TRP A 170 20.47 4.76 -2.91
CA TRP A 170 19.99 3.50 -3.48
C TRP A 170 19.12 3.76 -4.71
N SER A 171 19.22 2.89 -5.73
CA SER A 171 18.35 2.98 -6.89
C SER A 171 16.89 2.63 -6.54
N GLY A 172 15.92 3.48 -6.93
CA GLY A 172 14.52 3.32 -6.54
C GLY A 172 13.55 4.21 -7.34
N ASN A 173 13.46 3.96 -8.65
CA ASN A 173 12.69 4.81 -9.59
C ASN A 173 11.16 4.69 -9.45
N SER A 174 10.67 3.64 -8.80
CA SER A 174 9.25 3.37 -8.55
C SER A 174 9.05 2.89 -7.11
N ILE A 175 7.83 2.99 -6.58
CA ILE A 175 7.44 2.48 -5.26
C ILE A 175 7.74 0.97 -5.17
N SER A 176 7.44 0.22 -6.23
CA SER A 176 7.79 -1.21 -6.34
C SER A 176 9.29 -1.47 -6.13
N HIS A 177 10.17 -0.69 -6.79
CA HIS A 177 11.61 -0.84 -6.62
C HIS A 177 12.09 -0.40 -5.23
N ARG A 178 11.45 0.61 -4.63
CA ARG A 178 11.78 1.09 -3.28
C ARG A 178 11.52 0.02 -2.21
N ARG A 179 10.54 -0.87 -2.40
CA ARG A 179 10.30 -2.03 -1.51
C ARG A 179 11.51 -2.96 -1.40
N PHE A 180 12.41 -2.97 -2.40
CA PHE A 180 13.61 -3.81 -2.42
C PHE A 180 14.89 -3.08 -1.96
N VAL A 181 14.82 -1.83 -1.52
CA VAL A 181 15.99 -1.10 -1.00
C VAL A 181 16.63 -1.85 0.18
N LEU A 182 15.81 -2.39 1.08
CA LEU A 182 16.28 -3.21 2.20
C LEU A 182 17.10 -4.42 1.73
N LEU A 183 16.66 -5.13 0.69
CA LEU A 183 17.43 -6.24 0.12
C LEU A 183 18.78 -5.77 -0.46
N LYS A 184 18.82 -4.59 -1.08
CA LYS A 184 20.08 -4.02 -1.60
C LYS A 184 21.05 -3.70 -0.47
N ILE A 185 20.56 -3.07 0.60
CA ILE A 185 21.34 -2.76 1.81
C ILE A 185 21.88 -4.05 2.44
N ILE A 186 21.01 -5.04 2.68
CA ILE A 186 21.39 -6.32 3.28
C ILE A 186 22.45 -7.03 2.43
N ALA A 187 22.25 -7.11 1.12
CA ALA A 187 23.21 -7.74 0.21
C ALA A 187 24.56 -7.03 0.23
N HIS A 188 24.56 -5.69 0.16
CA HIS A 188 25.78 -4.88 0.17
C HIS A 188 26.58 -5.07 1.46
N LEU A 189 25.93 -4.95 2.61
CA LEU A 189 26.59 -5.06 3.91
C LEU A 189 27.18 -6.46 4.12
N LEU A 190 26.42 -7.50 3.80
CA LEU A 190 26.87 -8.89 3.97
C LEU A 190 28.00 -9.25 3.01
N GLU A 191 28.00 -8.74 1.79
CA GLU A 191 29.09 -8.93 0.84
C GLU A 191 30.35 -8.19 1.31
N LEU A 192 30.22 -6.89 1.63
CA LEU A 192 31.33 -6.03 2.01
C LEU A 192 32.03 -6.49 3.30
N HIS A 193 31.27 -6.85 4.34
CA HIS A 193 31.84 -7.11 5.66
C HIS A 193 31.95 -8.60 5.99
N ALA A 194 31.15 -9.47 5.36
CA ALA A 194 31.12 -10.90 5.68
C ALA A 194 31.45 -11.82 4.49
N ASP A 195 31.78 -11.32 3.29
CA ASP A 195 32.03 -12.16 2.10
C ASP A 195 30.84 -13.09 1.74
N ILE A 196 29.61 -12.69 2.10
CA ILE A 196 28.41 -13.45 1.77
C ILE A 196 27.81 -12.85 0.49
N PRO A 197 27.90 -13.54 -0.66
CA PRO A 197 27.41 -12.98 -1.91
C PRO A 197 25.88 -12.96 -1.91
N LYS A 198 25.31 -12.03 -2.70
CA LYS A 198 23.86 -11.89 -2.87
C LYS A 198 23.15 -13.20 -3.26
N SER A 199 23.82 -14.10 -3.98
CA SER A 199 23.27 -15.41 -4.37
C SER A 199 22.92 -16.32 -3.18
N CYS A 200 23.51 -16.07 -2.01
CA CYS A 200 23.20 -16.79 -0.78
C CYS A 200 21.93 -16.28 -0.09
N ILE A 201 21.45 -15.09 -0.47
CA ILE A 201 20.33 -14.40 0.19
C ILE A 201 19.05 -14.71 -0.58
N ARG A 202 18.15 -15.46 0.06
CA ARG A 202 16.78 -15.70 -0.45
C ARG A 202 15.82 -14.77 0.26
N PHE A 203 15.47 -13.66 -0.38
CA PHE A 203 14.52 -12.69 0.14
C PHE A 203 13.08 -13.11 -0.12
N VAL A 204 12.24 -13.07 0.91
CA VAL A 204 10.80 -13.27 0.79
C VAL A 204 10.12 -11.92 0.67
N GLY A 205 9.95 -11.46 -0.57
CA GLY A 205 9.19 -10.26 -0.89
C GLY A 205 9.11 -10.01 -2.39
N GLY A 206 7.94 -9.55 -2.85
CA GLY A 206 7.65 -9.20 -4.25
C GLY A 206 7.58 -10.38 -5.24
N GLN A 207 7.46 -11.62 -4.76
CA GLN A 207 7.18 -12.78 -5.62
C GLN A 207 5.84 -12.66 -6.35
N LEU A 208 4.90 -11.87 -5.82
CA LEU A 208 3.63 -11.58 -6.46
C LEU A 208 3.68 -10.36 -7.39
N ASP A 209 4.78 -9.59 -7.38
CA ASP A 209 4.89 -8.38 -8.21
C ASP A 209 4.77 -8.73 -9.70
N ILE A 210 5.23 -9.91 -10.13
CA ILE A 210 5.07 -10.40 -11.51
C ILE A 210 3.61 -10.44 -11.97
N VAL A 211 2.66 -10.65 -11.07
CA VAL A 211 1.22 -10.69 -11.38
C VAL A 211 0.60 -9.29 -11.43
N VAL A 212 1.15 -8.35 -10.66
CA VAL A 212 0.61 -6.99 -10.48
C VAL A 212 1.34 -5.94 -11.33
N LYS A 213 2.43 -6.32 -12.01
CA LYS A 213 3.22 -5.41 -12.85
C LYS A 213 2.38 -4.73 -13.92
N VAL A 214 2.40 -3.40 -13.91
CA VAL A 214 1.78 -2.54 -14.92
C VAL A 214 2.88 -1.81 -15.71
N GLY A 215 2.75 -1.80 -17.04
CA GLY A 215 3.65 -1.07 -17.95
C GLY A 215 4.80 -1.91 -18.52
N LYS A 216 5.28 -1.50 -19.71
CA LYS A 216 6.37 -2.19 -20.44
C LYS A 216 7.77 -1.61 -20.18
N GLU A 217 7.87 -0.33 -19.86
CA GLU A 217 9.17 0.38 -19.72
C GLU A 217 9.55 0.65 -18.25
N ILE A 218 8.59 1.09 -17.41
CA ILE A 218 8.77 1.23 -15.96
C ILE A 218 7.76 0.29 -15.31
N CYS A 219 8.27 -0.76 -14.65
CA CYS A 219 7.44 -1.73 -13.95
C CYS A 219 6.94 -1.13 -12.62
N THR A 220 5.71 -0.62 -12.61
CA THR A 220 5.00 -0.21 -11.38
C THR A 220 4.07 -1.34 -10.92
N THR A 221 3.59 -1.27 -9.67
CA THR A 221 2.58 -2.20 -9.13
C THR A 221 1.22 -1.50 -8.92
N GLY A 222 1.02 -0.34 -9.57
CA GLY A 222 -0.25 0.38 -9.59
C GLY A 222 -0.42 1.42 -8.48
N GLU A 223 0.49 1.51 -7.51
CA GLU A 223 0.41 2.47 -6.41
C GLU A 223 0.57 3.92 -6.91
N GLU A 224 1.56 4.19 -7.77
CA GLU A 224 1.76 5.52 -8.36
C GLU A 224 0.55 5.99 -9.16
N GLU A 225 -0.10 5.03 -9.82
CA GLU A 225 -1.26 5.25 -10.66
C GLU A 225 -2.48 5.59 -9.80
N SER A 226 -2.58 4.97 -8.63
CA SER A 226 -3.63 5.23 -7.65
C SER A 226 -3.45 6.59 -6.98
N LEU A 227 -2.21 6.98 -6.68
CA LEU A 227 -1.91 8.34 -6.21
C LEU A 227 -2.34 9.40 -7.23
N LYS A 228 -2.10 9.16 -8.53
CA LYS A 228 -2.58 10.06 -9.60
C LYS A 228 -4.11 10.13 -9.65
N VAL A 229 -4.81 9.02 -9.40
CA VAL A 229 -6.28 9.00 -9.31
C VAL A 229 -6.76 9.90 -8.17
N VAL A 230 -6.18 9.75 -6.97
CA VAL A 230 -6.53 10.55 -5.78
C VAL A 230 -6.27 12.04 -6.03
N GLN A 231 -5.08 12.40 -6.52
CA GLN A 231 -4.76 13.80 -6.86
C GLN A 231 -5.70 14.37 -7.93
N SER A 232 -6.10 13.55 -8.90
CA SER A 232 -7.05 13.95 -9.92
C SER A 232 -8.45 14.16 -9.35
N TYR A 233 -8.88 13.33 -8.40
CA TYR A 233 -10.13 13.52 -7.66
C TYR A 233 -10.09 14.80 -6.81
N ASP A 234 -9.02 15.05 -6.05
CA ASP A 234 -8.89 16.24 -5.20
C ASP A 234 -9.00 17.54 -5.99
N ASP A 235 -8.35 17.61 -7.16
CA ASP A 235 -8.48 18.77 -8.04
C ASP A 235 -9.90 18.89 -8.64
N LEU A 236 -10.55 17.79 -8.99
CA LEU A 236 -11.95 17.83 -9.45
C LEU A 236 -12.89 18.31 -8.32
N SER A 237 -12.70 17.80 -7.10
CA SER A 237 -13.46 18.18 -5.91
C SER A 237 -13.31 19.68 -5.63
N LYS A 238 -12.08 20.20 -5.62
CA LYS A 238 -11.82 21.65 -5.45
C LYS A 238 -12.53 22.49 -6.52
N LYS A 239 -12.53 22.04 -7.77
CA LYS A 239 -13.22 22.74 -8.88
C LYS A 239 -14.74 22.70 -8.74
N LEU A 240 -15.31 21.56 -8.33
CA LEU A 240 -16.75 21.45 -8.03
C LEU A 240 -17.16 22.45 -6.95
N TRP A 241 -16.40 22.53 -5.86
CA TRP A 241 -16.63 23.49 -4.78
C TRP A 241 -16.56 24.96 -5.20
N GLN A 242 -15.77 25.27 -6.22
CA GLN A 242 -15.58 26.63 -6.74
C GLN A 242 -16.58 27.02 -7.83
N LEU A 243 -17.48 26.11 -8.24
CA LEU A 243 -18.47 26.39 -9.28
C LEU A 243 -19.42 27.52 -8.85
N LYS A 244 -19.41 28.60 -9.61
CA LYS A 244 -20.36 29.71 -9.45
C LYS A 244 -21.52 29.56 -10.43
N GLY A 245 -22.74 29.88 -9.98
CA GLY A 245 -23.95 29.88 -10.81
C GLY A 245 -24.82 28.62 -10.69
N LEU A 246 -24.56 27.76 -9.70
CA LEU A 246 -25.47 26.66 -9.38
C LEU A 246 -26.74 27.17 -8.68
N PRO A 247 -27.93 26.58 -8.94
CA PRO A 247 -29.17 26.97 -8.29
C PRO A 247 -29.19 26.69 -6.79
N LEU A 248 -28.45 25.65 -6.38
CA LEU A 248 -28.25 25.22 -5.00
C LEU A 248 -26.76 25.00 -4.80
N SER A 249 -26.22 25.41 -3.65
CA SER A 249 -24.82 25.17 -3.31
C SER A 249 -24.54 23.68 -3.08
N ILE A 250 -23.31 23.27 -3.38
CA ILE A 250 -22.81 21.93 -3.05
C ILE A 250 -22.49 21.90 -1.55
N THR A 251 -22.95 20.87 -0.83
CA THR A 251 -22.66 20.66 0.60
C THR A 251 -21.60 19.61 0.84
N SER A 252 -21.48 18.62 -0.03
CA SER A 252 -20.39 17.65 0.02
C SER A 252 -20.07 17.08 -1.35
N VAL A 253 -18.79 16.77 -1.55
CA VAL A 253 -18.28 15.97 -2.67
C VAL A 253 -17.61 14.77 -2.04
N GLN A 254 -18.16 13.60 -2.28
CA GLN A 254 -17.76 12.36 -1.64
C GLN A 254 -17.33 11.33 -2.68
N ASP A 255 -16.30 10.57 -2.35
CA ASP A 255 -15.79 9.46 -3.14
C ASP A 255 -16.46 8.14 -2.72
N ALA A 256 -16.88 7.34 -3.70
CA ALA A 256 -17.50 6.03 -3.43
C ALA A 256 -16.76 4.87 -4.13
N HIS A 257 -15.67 5.17 -4.85
CA HIS A 257 -15.02 4.23 -5.76
C HIS A 257 -13.80 3.55 -5.13
N GLN A 258 -13.60 2.27 -5.45
CA GLN A 258 -12.49 1.44 -4.97
C GLN A 258 -11.09 2.03 -5.25
N ALA A 259 -10.95 2.77 -6.35
CA ALA A 259 -9.71 3.45 -6.73
C ALA A 259 -9.23 4.46 -5.67
N LEU A 260 -10.17 5.13 -4.99
CA LEU A 260 -9.88 6.23 -4.06
C LEU A 260 -9.57 5.73 -2.65
N ARG A 261 -9.82 4.45 -2.38
CA ARG A 261 -9.47 3.73 -1.14
C ARG A 261 -8.44 2.62 -1.36
N TYR A 262 -7.65 2.69 -2.44
CA TYR A 262 -6.54 1.77 -2.73
C TYR A 262 -6.90 0.27 -2.75
N THR A 263 -8.15 -0.08 -3.08
CA THR A 263 -8.62 -1.48 -3.15
C THR A 263 -8.86 -1.96 -4.58
N GLN A 264 -8.54 -1.13 -5.58
CA GLN A 264 -8.68 -1.50 -6.98
C GLN A 264 -7.48 -2.33 -7.44
N PHE A 265 -7.75 -3.55 -7.91
CA PHE A 265 -6.72 -4.49 -8.35
C PHE A 265 -5.94 -4.04 -9.60
N LEU A 266 -6.56 -3.29 -10.52
CA LEU A 266 -5.91 -2.78 -11.74
C LEU A 266 -6.54 -1.46 -12.17
N VAL A 267 -5.74 -0.39 -12.26
CA VAL A 267 -6.16 0.87 -12.88
C VAL A 267 -5.81 0.79 -14.36
N PHE A 268 -6.79 0.46 -15.20
CA PHE A 268 -6.60 0.48 -16.64
C PHE A 268 -6.69 1.91 -17.16
N PHE A 269 -5.59 2.38 -17.73
CA PHE A 269 -5.53 3.66 -18.43
C PHE A 269 -5.63 3.41 -19.93
N ASP A 270 -6.58 4.06 -20.59
CA ASP A 270 -6.53 4.16 -22.04
C ASP A 270 -5.37 5.09 -22.42
N ARG A 271 -4.26 4.48 -22.83
CA ARG A 271 -3.08 5.20 -23.31
C ARG A 271 -3.24 5.69 -24.75
N LYS A 272 -4.27 5.24 -25.48
CA LYS A 272 -4.44 5.52 -26.90
C LYS A 272 -5.92 5.51 -27.30
N LYS A 273 -6.60 6.65 -27.14
CA LYS A 273 -7.41 7.33 -28.18
C LYS A 273 -8.27 8.47 -27.63
N ASN A 274 -8.44 9.53 -28.44
CA ASN A 274 -9.32 10.68 -28.20
C ASN A 274 -10.82 10.39 -28.42
N HIS A 275 -11.30 9.18 -28.15
CA HIS A 275 -12.70 8.84 -28.40
C HIS A 275 -13.49 8.90 -27.08
N LEU A 276 -14.61 9.65 -27.09
CA LEU A 276 -15.57 9.79 -25.98
C LEU A 276 -16.30 8.49 -25.61
N GLY A 277 -15.95 7.38 -26.27
CA GLY A 277 -16.54 6.06 -26.11
C GLY A 277 -16.27 5.23 -27.36
N LEU A 278 -15.94 3.96 -27.19
CA LEU A 278 -15.83 3.00 -28.28
C LEU A 278 -17.01 2.04 -28.15
N VAL A 279 -17.86 1.98 -29.17
CA VAL A 279 -18.91 0.97 -29.25
C VAL A 279 -18.28 -0.31 -29.81
N PRO A 280 -18.52 -1.49 -29.19
CA PRO A 280 -18.12 -2.77 -29.76
C PRO A 280 -18.64 -2.90 -31.19
N LYS A 281 -17.77 -3.31 -32.13
CA LYS A 281 -18.14 -3.58 -33.52
C LYS A 281 -17.91 -5.07 -33.78
N GLU A 282 -18.81 -5.72 -34.50
CA GLU A 282 -18.78 -7.18 -34.74
C GLU A 282 -17.43 -7.70 -35.25
N ASN A 283 -16.76 -6.93 -36.12
CA ASN A 283 -15.49 -7.34 -36.74
C ASN A 283 -14.24 -6.69 -36.09
N LYS A 284 -14.35 -6.19 -34.85
CA LYS A 284 -13.22 -5.61 -34.11
C LYS A 284 -13.16 -6.17 -32.69
N PRO A 285 -11.95 -6.31 -32.11
CA PRO A 285 -11.83 -6.68 -30.71
C PRO A 285 -12.61 -5.69 -29.84
N CYS A 286 -13.32 -6.23 -28.85
CA CYS A 286 -14.08 -5.43 -27.89
C CYS A 286 -13.14 -4.40 -27.24
N PRO A 287 -13.48 -3.10 -27.22
CA PRO A 287 -12.67 -2.11 -26.54
C PRO A 287 -12.60 -2.41 -25.04
N TYR A 288 -11.49 -2.03 -24.41
CA TYR A 288 -11.33 -2.20 -22.97
C TYR A 288 -12.44 -1.43 -22.22
N TYR A 289 -13.08 -2.09 -21.27
CA TYR A 289 -14.02 -1.44 -20.37
C TYR A 289 -13.25 -0.56 -19.37
N ILE A 290 -13.49 0.75 -19.43
CA ILE A 290 -12.94 1.71 -18.48
C ILE A 290 -14.01 1.94 -17.41
N THR A 291 -13.73 1.51 -16.18
CA THR A 291 -14.66 1.71 -15.07
C THR A 291 -14.64 3.18 -14.62
N PRO A 292 -15.79 3.89 -14.64
CA PRO A 292 -15.86 5.26 -14.14
C PRO A 292 -15.58 5.34 -12.64
N ILE A 293 -14.78 6.33 -12.25
CA ILE A 293 -14.58 6.69 -10.86
C ILE A 293 -15.82 7.44 -10.36
N LYS A 294 -16.61 6.76 -9.54
CA LYS A 294 -17.87 7.29 -9.00
C LYS A 294 -17.63 8.36 -7.94
N VAL A 295 -18.29 9.51 -8.10
CA VAL A 295 -18.29 10.65 -7.19
C VAL A 295 -19.73 11.02 -6.86
N ILE A 296 -20.03 11.18 -5.58
CA ILE A 296 -21.35 11.60 -5.08
C ILE A 296 -21.28 13.08 -4.71
N VAL A 297 -22.21 13.88 -5.22
CA VAL A 297 -22.33 15.30 -4.91
C VAL A 297 -23.64 15.54 -4.19
N HIS A 298 -23.57 15.98 -2.95
CA HIS A 298 -24.76 16.40 -2.20
C HIS A 298 -24.99 17.89 -2.42
N MET A 299 -26.25 18.22 -2.68
CA MET A 299 -26.70 19.60 -2.77
C MET A 299 -27.24 20.05 -1.40
N GLU A 300 -27.30 21.36 -1.19
CA GLU A 300 -27.92 21.92 0.00
C GLU A 300 -29.38 21.52 0.17
N GLY A 301 -29.77 21.39 1.44
CA GLY A 301 -31.17 21.19 1.80
C GLY A 301 -31.99 22.40 1.39
N SER A 302 -33.04 22.17 0.62
CA SER A 302 -33.99 23.20 0.22
C SER A 302 -35.42 22.69 0.39
N GLY A 303 -36.34 23.54 0.83
CA GLY A 303 -37.78 23.24 0.79
C GLY A 303 -38.33 23.12 -0.62
N LYS A 304 -37.54 23.46 -1.65
CA LYS A 304 -37.89 23.34 -3.07
C LYS A 304 -37.66 21.94 -3.65
N TRP A 305 -37.03 21.03 -2.90
CA TRP A 305 -36.93 19.64 -3.34
C TRP A 305 -38.33 19.02 -3.36
N PRO A 306 -38.71 18.34 -4.46
CA PRO A 306 -40.01 17.71 -4.56
C PRO A 306 -40.13 16.52 -3.61
N SER A 307 -41.36 16.20 -3.22
CA SER A 307 -41.70 15.04 -2.38
C SER A 307 -41.94 13.77 -3.19
N GLU A 308 -42.11 13.86 -4.52
CA GLU A 308 -42.34 12.72 -5.40
C GLU A 308 -41.04 12.21 -6.03
N HIS A 309 -40.83 10.89 -6.02
CA HIS A 309 -39.61 10.25 -6.54
C HIS A 309 -39.27 10.61 -7.98
N MET A 310 -40.26 10.59 -8.89
CA MET A 310 -40.03 10.92 -10.30
C MET A 310 -39.61 12.38 -10.48
N ALA A 311 -40.21 13.29 -9.72
CA ALA A 311 -39.83 14.69 -9.72
C ALA A 311 -38.40 14.89 -9.18
N ILE A 312 -37.99 14.15 -8.14
CA ILE A 312 -36.61 14.17 -7.62
C ILE A 312 -35.62 13.76 -8.72
N ARG A 313 -35.92 12.69 -9.48
CA ARG A 313 -35.09 12.23 -10.60
C ARG A 313 -34.95 13.31 -11.68
N HIS A 314 -36.02 14.00 -12.03
CA HIS A 314 -35.97 15.12 -12.99
C HIS A 314 -35.14 16.30 -12.49
N VAL A 315 -35.27 16.65 -11.21
CA VAL A 315 -34.46 17.72 -10.60
C VAL A 315 -32.98 17.35 -10.58
N LYS A 316 -32.65 16.10 -10.23
CA LYS A 316 -31.27 15.60 -10.33
C LYS A 316 -30.71 15.69 -11.74
N ALA A 317 -31.48 15.25 -12.74
CA ALA A 317 -31.10 15.36 -14.15
C ALA A 317 -30.80 16.82 -14.55
N ALA A 318 -31.62 17.76 -14.09
CA ALA A 318 -31.39 19.19 -14.32
C ALA A 318 -30.07 19.67 -13.65
N PHE A 319 -29.77 19.22 -12.43
CA PHE A 319 -28.47 19.49 -11.81
C PHE A 319 -27.31 18.86 -12.57
N HIS A 320 -27.44 17.64 -13.10
CA HIS A 320 -26.40 17.02 -13.93
C HIS A 320 -26.10 17.85 -15.19
N ILE A 321 -27.13 18.35 -15.86
CA ILE A 321 -26.98 19.25 -17.02
C ILE A 321 -26.27 20.55 -16.61
N CYS A 322 -26.75 21.20 -15.55
CA CYS A 322 -26.18 22.46 -15.07
C CYS A 322 -24.71 22.31 -14.65
N LEU A 323 -24.38 21.28 -13.87
CA LEU A 323 -23.00 20.95 -13.50
C LEU A 323 -22.14 20.70 -14.73
N GLY A 324 -22.64 19.93 -15.70
CA GLY A 324 -21.92 19.64 -16.95
C GLY A 324 -21.60 20.91 -17.73
N GLU A 325 -22.57 21.81 -17.89
CA GLU A 325 -22.36 23.10 -18.56
C GLU A 325 -21.35 23.99 -17.84
N LEU A 326 -21.44 24.09 -16.52
CA LEU A 326 -20.54 24.94 -15.74
C LEU A 326 -19.10 24.40 -15.78
N LEU A 327 -18.91 23.08 -15.66
CA LEU A 327 -17.60 22.43 -15.81
C LEU A 327 -17.01 22.63 -17.21
N CYS A 328 -17.84 22.56 -18.27
CA CYS A 328 -17.43 22.88 -19.64
C CYS A 328 -17.03 24.35 -19.79
N LYS A 329 -17.84 25.28 -19.26
CA LYS A 329 -17.63 26.74 -19.42
C LYS A 329 -16.40 27.23 -18.63
N GLN A 330 -16.33 26.88 -17.34
CA GLN A 330 -15.35 27.40 -16.38
C GLN A 330 -14.03 26.62 -16.37
N HIS A 331 -14.07 25.30 -16.55
CA HIS A 331 -12.88 24.44 -16.42
C HIS A 331 -12.50 23.68 -17.70
N LYS A 332 -13.22 23.90 -18.81
CA LYS A 332 -12.97 23.30 -20.13
C LYS A 332 -12.95 21.77 -20.13
N TYR A 333 -13.67 21.15 -19.20
CA TYR A 333 -13.85 19.71 -19.21
C TYR A 333 -14.77 19.28 -20.34
N LYS A 334 -14.57 18.05 -20.84
CA LYS A 334 -15.58 17.38 -21.66
C LYS A 334 -16.53 16.67 -20.71
N CYS A 335 -17.81 16.89 -20.89
CA CYS A 335 -18.86 16.39 -20.02
C CYS A 335 -20.00 15.77 -20.84
N HIS A 336 -20.66 14.77 -20.29
CA HIS A 336 -21.86 14.16 -20.85
C HIS A 336 -22.87 13.92 -19.75
N ALA A 337 -23.94 14.72 -19.74
CA ALA A 337 -25.02 14.61 -18.77
C ALA A 337 -26.05 13.58 -19.25
N THR A 338 -26.49 12.72 -18.32
CA THR A 338 -27.60 11.78 -18.48
C THR A 338 -28.60 12.02 -17.34
N PRO A 339 -29.83 11.48 -17.41
CA PRO A 339 -30.80 11.64 -16.33
C PRO A 339 -30.34 11.11 -14.97
N THR A 340 -29.40 10.15 -14.97
CA THR A 340 -28.96 9.45 -13.75
C THR A 340 -27.59 9.90 -13.25
N TYR A 341 -26.75 10.44 -14.12
CA TYR A 341 -25.37 10.81 -13.80
C TYR A 341 -24.78 11.80 -14.80
N LEU A 342 -23.68 12.44 -14.40
CA LEU A 342 -22.84 13.28 -15.24
C LEU A 342 -21.47 12.62 -15.38
N ASP A 343 -21.08 12.30 -16.61
CA ASP A 343 -19.77 11.76 -16.92
C ASP A 343 -18.80 12.91 -17.29
N VAL A 344 -17.60 12.92 -16.69
CA VAL A 344 -16.58 13.96 -16.84
C VAL A 344 -15.25 13.32 -17.24
N TRP A 345 -14.72 13.75 -18.39
CA TRP A 345 -13.41 13.33 -18.87
C TRP A 345 -12.36 14.35 -18.45
N LYS A 346 -11.42 13.90 -17.63
CA LYS A 346 -10.28 14.69 -17.19
C LYS A 346 -9.00 14.15 -17.83
N VAL A 347 -8.51 14.88 -18.82
CA VAL A 347 -7.22 14.59 -19.46
C VAL A 347 -6.12 15.16 -18.57
N MET A 348 -5.20 14.32 -18.09
CA MET A 348 -4.04 14.78 -17.32
C MET A 348 -2.79 14.88 -18.19
N CYS A 349 -2.58 13.93 -19.11
CA CYS A 349 -1.54 14.05 -20.14
C CYS A 349 -1.97 13.34 -21.43
N ILE A 350 -1.14 13.40 -22.48
CA ILE A 350 -1.38 12.76 -23.78
C ILE A 350 -1.71 11.27 -23.65
N TYR A 351 -1.26 10.62 -22.56
CA TYR A 351 -1.40 9.19 -22.31
C TYR A 351 -2.23 8.84 -21.08
N SER A 352 -2.86 9.80 -20.40
CA SER A 352 -3.72 9.53 -19.24
C SER A 352 -4.98 10.39 -19.24
N CYS A 353 -6.13 9.71 -19.28
CA CYS A 353 -7.45 10.29 -19.11
C CYS A 353 -8.17 9.55 -17.98
N PHE A 354 -8.69 10.31 -17.02
CA PHE A 354 -9.56 9.81 -15.97
C PHE A 354 -11.01 10.07 -16.33
N PHE A 355 -11.84 9.09 -16.01
CA PHE A 355 -13.27 9.15 -16.24
C PHE A 355 -14.00 9.17 -14.91
N PHE A 356 -14.65 10.30 -14.60
CA PHE A 356 -15.41 10.47 -13.37
C PHE A 356 -16.90 10.43 -13.66
N ARG A 357 -17.65 9.71 -12.85
CA ARG A 357 -19.11 9.67 -12.90
C ARG A 357 -19.67 10.35 -11.68
N ILE A 358 -20.20 11.55 -11.86
CA ILE A 358 -20.81 12.37 -10.82
C ILE A 358 -22.29 12.00 -10.70
N GLN A 359 -22.72 11.65 -9.50
CA GLN A 359 -24.13 11.45 -9.15
C GLN A 359 -24.56 12.48 -8.13
N VAL A 360 -25.64 13.19 -8.42
CA VAL A 360 -26.26 14.11 -7.48
C VAL A 360 -27.09 13.30 -6.50
N ALA A 361 -26.83 13.48 -5.21
CA ALA A 361 -27.54 12.85 -4.11
C ALA A 361 -28.33 13.89 -3.31
N TYR A 362 -29.48 13.47 -2.81
CA TYR A 362 -30.33 14.26 -1.95
C TYR A 362 -30.56 13.50 -0.64
N HIS A 363 -30.25 14.11 0.50
CA HIS A 363 -30.24 13.43 1.79
C HIS A 363 -31.59 12.84 2.22
N ARG A 364 -32.73 13.38 1.75
CA ARG A 364 -34.07 12.87 2.10
C ARG A 364 -34.61 11.83 1.12
N GLU A 365 -33.96 11.60 -0.01
CA GLU A 365 -34.45 10.69 -1.03
C GLU A 365 -34.59 9.24 -0.54
N PRO A 366 -33.66 8.66 0.25
CA PRO A 366 -33.89 7.34 0.83
C PRO A 366 -35.11 7.28 1.75
N GLN A 367 -35.41 8.35 2.50
CA GLN A 367 -36.57 8.43 3.38
C GLN A 367 -37.87 8.55 2.57
N ILE A 368 -37.88 9.40 1.54
CA ILE A 368 -39.00 9.57 0.62
C ILE A 368 -39.31 8.25 -0.10
N LEU A 369 -38.27 7.50 -0.50
CA LEU A 369 -38.45 6.17 -1.09
C LEU A 369 -39.09 5.15 -0.14
N ARG A 370 -38.99 5.36 1.17
CA ARG A 370 -39.64 4.51 2.20
C ARG A 370 -41.07 4.94 2.47
N GLU A 371 -41.48 6.12 2.03
CA GLU A 371 -42.85 6.60 2.19
C GLU A 371 -43.76 5.86 1.20
N SER A 372 -44.84 5.29 1.72
CA SER A 372 -45.88 4.62 0.95
C SER A 372 -47.23 5.05 1.47
N LEU A 373 -48.21 5.24 0.58
CA LEU A 373 -49.58 5.53 0.95
C LEU A 373 -50.37 4.23 1.02
N THR A 374 -51.08 4.03 2.13
CA THR A 374 -52.15 3.02 2.21
C THR A 374 -53.28 3.34 1.24
N PRO A 375 -54.12 2.35 0.87
CA PRO A 375 -55.38 2.60 0.17
C PRO A 375 -56.27 3.64 0.87
N GLU A 376 -56.19 3.74 2.19
CA GLU A 376 -56.93 4.70 3.03
C GLU A 376 -56.28 6.09 3.12
N GLY A 377 -55.16 6.32 2.43
CA GLY A 377 -54.47 7.63 2.37
C GLY A 377 -53.55 7.94 3.56
N MET A 378 -53.35 7.00 4.48
CA MET A 378 -52.37 7.10 5.57
C MET A 378 -50.95 6.84 5.06
N LEU A 379 -50.01 7.71 5.44
CA LEU A 379 -48.58 7.59 5.11
C LEU A 379 -47.91 6.59 6.06
N ILE A 380 -47.29 5.57 5.46
CA ILE A 380 -46.53 4.52 6.15
C ILE A 380 -45.09 4.56 5.69
N TYR A 381 -44.17 4.35 6.64
CA TYR A 381 -42.77 4.15 6.36
C TYR A 381 -42.49 2.64 6.25
N ARG A 382 -42.12 2.18 5.06
CA ARG A 382 -41.74 0.79 4.81
C ARG A 382 -40.40 0.75 4.10
N ASP A 383 -39.46 0.03 4.72
CA ASP A 383 -38.16 -0.18 4.11
C ASP A 383 -38.26 -1.06 2.86
N ASN A 384 -37.39 -0.80 1.89
CA ASN A 384 -37.40 -1.48 0.60
C ASN A 384 -36.00 -1.52 -0.03
N ALA A 385 -35.83 -2.42 -0.99
CA ALA A 385 -34.54 -2.67 -1.63
C ALA A 385 -33.99 -1.44 -2.39
N GLU A 386 -34.85 -0.62 -3.01
CA GLU A 386 -34.40 0.58 -3.74
C GLU A 386 -33.83 1.64 -2.77
N ALA A 387 -34.51 1.89 -1.65
CA ALA A 387 -34.04 2.77 -0.59
C ALA A 387 -32.73 2.27 0.04
N GLN A 388 -32.62 0.97 0.34
CA GLN A 388 -31.41 0.36 0.89
C GLN A 388 -30.21 0.49 -0.07
N VAL A 389 -30.42 0.23 -1.37
CA VAL A 389 -29.36 0.38 -2.38
C VAL A 389 -28.92 1.84 -2.48
N LEU A 390 -29.87 2.79 -2.51
CA LEU A 390 -29.54 4.21 -2.57
C LEU A 390 -28.74 4.65 -1.33
N GLU A 391 -29.16 4.24 -0.14
CA GLU A 391 -28.48 4.54 1.13
C GLU A 391 -27.07 3.93 1.18
N LEU A 392 -26.92 2.69 0.74
CA LEU A 392 -25.61 2.05 0.59
C LEU A 392 -24.68 2.86 -0.32
N GLU A 393 -25.19 3.35 -1.45
CA GLU A 393 -24.42 4.08 -2.44
C GLU A 393 -24.05 5.51 -2.02
N THR A 394 -24.94 6.21 -1.32
CA THR A 394 -24.77 7.64 -1.00
C THR A 394 -24.26 7.90 0.41
N LEU A 395 -24.40 6.95 1.36
CA LEU A 395 -23.94 7.10 2.74
C LEU A 395 -22.84 6.11 3.09
N HIS A 396 -23.12 4.80 3.01
CA HIS A 396 -22.21 3.79 3.56
C HIS A 396 -20.93 3.59 2.72
N LYS A 397 -21.03 3.59 1.39
CA LYS A 397 -19.85 3.49 0.51
C LYS A 397 -18.91 4.69 0.66
N PRO A 398 -19.41 5.95 0.66
CA PRO A 398 -18.59 7.10 1.00
C PRO A 398 -17.90 7.00 2.35
N PHE A 399 -18.64 6.62 3.40
CA PHE A 399 -18.08 6.43 4.72
C PHE A 399 -16.95 5.40 4.72
N LEU A 400 -17.19 4.21 4.15
CA LEU A 400 -16.18 3.16 3.99
C LEU A 400 -14.94 3.64 3.23
N THR A 401 -15.15 4.42 2.16
CA THR A 401 -14.06 4.91 1.32
C THR A 401 -13.21 5.92 2.07
N SER A 402 -13.83 6.88 2.76
CA SER A 402 -13.15 7.85 3.62
C SER A 402 -12.38 7.17 4.76
N THR A 403 -13.01 6.20 5.45
CA THR A 403 -12.37 5.44 6.53
C THR A 403 -11.14 4.67 6.03
N LEU A 404 -11.28 3.90 4.94
CA LEU A 404 -10.17 3.11 4.40
C LEU A 404 -9.07 3.99 3.79
N HIS A 405 -9.43 5.10 3.14
CA HIS A 405 -8.47 6.10 2.68
C HIS A 405 -7.64 6.64 3.86
N GLY A 406 -8.30 6.98 4.98
CA GLY A 406 -7.62 7.42 6.20
C GLY A 406 -6.69 6.38 6.83
N TYR A 407 -6.96 5.09 6.67
CA TYR A 407 -6.06 4.02 7.15
C TYR A 407 -4.94 3.69 6.17
N SER A 408 -5.15 3.92 4.87
CA SER A 408 -4.16 3.59 3.83
C SER A 408 -2.87 4.41 3.94
N THR A 409 -2.89 5.55 4.62
CA THR A 409 -1.69 6.33 4.97
C THR A 409 -0.80 5.61 5.99
N TYR A 410 -1.36 4.69 6.78
CA TYR A 410 -0.65 3.96 7.84
C TYR A 410 -0.20 2.56 7.42
N ILE A 411 -0.86 1.96 6.43
CA ILE A 411 -0.63 0.57 6.05
C ILE A 411 -0.39 0.52 4.55
N ASN A 412 0.64 -0.21 4.11
CA ASN A 412 0.89 -0.56 2.71
C ASN A 412 -0.16 -1.59 2.22
N MET A 413 -1.44 -1.21 2.34
CA MET A 413 -2.63 -2.05 2.22
C MET A 413 -2.93 -2.45 0.78
N GLN A 414 -2.43 -1.67 -0.17
CA GLN A 414 -2.90 -1.73 -1.55
C GLN A 414 -2.64 -3.09 -2.21
N ASN A 415 -1.43 -3.63 -2.10
CA ASN A 415 -1.09 -4.90 -2.77
C ASN A 415 -1.71 -6.10 -2.05
N THR A 416 -1.77 -6.07 -0.72
CA THR A 416 -2.31 -7.17 0.08
C THR A 416 -3.83 -7.28 -0.05
N LEU A 417 -4.57 -6.17 0.09
CA LEU A 417 -6.03 -6.19 -0.07
C LEU A 417 -6.44 -6.45 -1.52
N SER A 418 -5.74 -5.88 -2.50
CA SER A 418 -6.05 -6.14 -3.91
C SER A 418 -5.85 -7.62 -4.25
N PHE A 419 -4.83 -8.29 -3.70
CA PHE A 419 -4.64 -9.73 -3.89
C PHE A 419 -5.68 -10.57 -3.14
N VAL A 420 -6.02 -10.24 -1.89
CA VAL A 420 -7.06 -10.94 -1.12
C VAL A 420 -8.43 -10.82 -1.79
N LEU A 421 -8.76 -9.65 -2.35
CA LEU A 421 -10.00 -9.42 -3.09
C LEU A 421 -10.01 -10.12 -4.46
N ALA A 422 -8.86 -10.16 -5.18
CA ALA A 422 -8.76 -10.81 -6.48
C ALA A 422 -8.71 -12.34 -6.41
N SER A 423 -8.18 -12.91 -5.32
CA SER A 423 -8.05 -14.36 -5.14
C SER A 423 -9.37 -15.06 -4.78
N GLY A 424 -10.46 -14.31 -4.55
CA GLY A 424 -11.75 -14.90 -4.18
C GLY A 424 -11.70 -15.70 -2.87
N LEU A 425 -10.67 -15.50 -2.04
CA LEU A 425 -10.45 -16.25 -0.80
C LEU A 425 -11.49 -15.98 0.31
N PHE A 426 -12.47 -15.11 0.04
CA PHE A 426 -13.68 -14.89 0.83
C PHE A 426 -14.94 -14.96 -0.07
N ARG A 427 -15.11 -16.08 -0.77
CA ARG A 427 -16.42 -16.50 -1.30
C ARG A 427 -16.91 -17.73 -0.58
#